data_AF-A0A5J4WBC1-F1
#
_entry.id   AF-A0A5J4WBC1-F1
#
_cell.length_a   1.000
_cell.length_b   1.000
_cell.length_c   1.000
_cell.angle_alpha   90.00
_cell.angle_beta   90.00
_cell.angle_gamma   90.00
#
_symmetry.space_group_name_H-M   'P 1'
#
loop_
_entity.id
_entity.type
_entity.pdbx_description
1 polymer ?
#
loop_
_entity_poly.entity_id
_entity_poly.type
_entity_poly.pdbx_seq_one_letter_code
_entity_poly.pdbx_strand_id
1 'polypeptide(L)'
;MPSLFVKEVIISLSDLDQDITQMQISSFTLEFKMNLLFNNKFDKFDDDYKEGTFIFVCLKNSAELIREYVLYHRGRTIDGSLQNDTTTKSFNYNIINPKSEKNNNRFVHSLYESVRKDDISCCGRYLSIKEISEILVPQTSSPYVMPVGFTVSILLDDLFIFSAFSEYPNSKFGDLKIKFQINPSAFVFCQVDPVLSMAKYYTINKDELLSSGQDKLKDVDLFLRNWSLTFQYTNMYTQIGCTADLVTGIRAEELTPSGLNNLVCDIKPVKVSVRNYIIEAVTANMCGYKASDTFLNPVRQFYQSRPFVVPAQRIQSWVFPSITSSAGIKTTQNIPHSHVTEMCLLFPKDARHVTYNENPCYFDMQINTMNRNFPGFPMNTVNEQFFTMQLQANNLDNIFEACDEYEDSLATPSASKTRRYNPVRDYTSFFITIQCERNSNGALTFNGLDSKNQNTAIELKGHLIFAGEVDTYYNVDTNGKHPPPPILCTVHDTFWLFSPRNVGSCLCDTTHSFDLIINQVIA
;
A
#
# COMPACT_ATOMS: atom_id res chain seq x y z
N MET A 1 6.08 -24.80 -8.76
CA MET A 1 5.61 -23.42 -8.99
C MET A 1 4.91 -23.40 -10.34
N PRO A 2 3.61 -23.11 -10.43
CA PRO A 2 3.03 -22.78 -11.73
C PRO A 2 3.56 -21.40 -12.12
N SER A 3 4.18 -21.30 -13.30
CA SER A 3 4.61 -20.05 -13.89
C SER A 3 3.39 -19.15 -14.07
N LEU A 4 3.21 -18.18 -13.16
CA LEU A 4 2.36 -17.02 -13.43
C LEU A 4 2.95 -16.35 -14.67
N PHE A 5 2.24 -16.44 -15.80
CA PHE A 5 2.60 -15.70 -17.00
C PHE A 5 2.71 -14.23 -16.62
N VAL A 6 3.93 -13.69 -16.69
CA VAL A 6 4.19 -12.28 -16.48
C VAL A 6 3.60 -11.55 -17.68
N LYS A 7 2.37 -11.06 -17.53
CA LYS A 7 1.73 -10.23 -18.55
C LYS A 7 2.29 -8.83 -18.45
N GLU A 8 2.93 -8.39 -19.52
CA GLU A 8 3.35 -7.00 -19.67
C GLU A 8 2.19 -6.20 -20.28
N VAL A 9 1.93 -5.03 -19.72
CA VAL A 9 0.93 -4.08 -20.23
C VAL A 9 1.67 -2.85 -20.72
N ILE A 10 1.32 -2.33 -21.90
CA ILE A 10 1.87 -1.09 -22.45
C ILE A 10 0.72 -0.11 -22.62
N ILE A 11 0.85 1.07 -22.03
CA ILE A 11 -0.15 2.14 -22.07
C ILE A 11 0.48 3.40 -22.65
N SER A 12 -0.24 4.05 -23.57
CA SER A 12 0.08 5.41 -24.02
C SER A 12 -0.34 6.42 -22.96
N LEU A 13 0.60 7.25 -22.53
CA LEU A 13 0.39 8.34 -21.58
C LEU A 13 0.18 9.69 -22.27
N SER A 14 0.10 9.68 -23.59
CA SER A 14 -0.16 10.85 -24.42
C SER A 14 -1.22 10.54 -25.46
N ASP A 15 -2.02 11.55 -25.79
CA ASP A 15 -3.05 11.50 -26.82
C ASP A 15 -2.64 12.43 -27.97
N LEU A 16 -2.74 11.93 -29.21
CA LEU A 16 -2.46 12.71 -30.43
C LEU A 16 -3.49 13.82 -30.65
N ASP A 17 -4.68 13.65 -30.09
CA ASP A 17 -5.74 14.65 -30.13
C ASP A 17 -5.56 15.74 -29.06
N GLN A 18 -4.52 15.71 -28.23
CA GLN A 18 -4.24 16.75 -27.23
C GLN A 18 -2.84 17.34 -27.44
N ASP A 19 -2.73 18.66 -27.39
CA ASP A 19 -1.41 19.31 -27.54
C ASP A 19 -0.58 19.22 -26.25
N ILE A 20 -1.27 19.19 -25.10
CA ILE A 20 -0.72 19.11 -23.75
C ILE A 20 -1.55 18.11 -22.95
N THR A 21 -0.90 17.13 -22.32
CA THR A 21 -1.51 16.20 -21.36
C THR A 21 -1.28 16.70 -19.94
N GLN A 22 -2.32 16.69 -19.12
CA GLN A 22 -2.29 16.99 -17.69
C GLN A 22 -2.06 15.68 -16.93
N MET A 23 -0.80 15.42 -16.58
CA MET A 23 -0.37 14.16 -15.98
C MET A 23 -1.00 13.93 -14.60
N GLN A 24 -1.09 14.96 -13.75
CA GLN A 24 -1.59 14.85 -12.38
C GLN A 24 -3.03 14.33 -12.25
N ILE A 25 -3.89 14.64 -13.22
CA ILE A 25 -5.31 14.22 -13.20
C ILE A 25 -5.59 13.06 -14.17
N SER A 26 -4.56 12.60 -14.88
CA SER A 26 -4.66 11.46 -15.78
C SER A 26 -4.55 10.14 -15.00
N SER A 27 -5.22 9.12 -15.52
CA SER A 27 -5.28 7.81 -14.88
C SER A 27 -5.42 6.69 -15.89
N PHE A 28 -5.19 5.46 -15.46
CA PHE A 28 -5.55 4.29 -16.24
C PHE A 28 -6.25 3.25 -15.38
N THR A 29 -7.24 2.63 -15.98
CA THR A 29 -8.16 1.70 -15.33
C THR A 29 -7.95 0.29 -15.88
N LEU A 30 -7.93 -0.69 -14.99
CA LEU A 30 -7.75 -2.10 -15.28
C LEU A 30 -8.97 -2.86 -14.75
N GLU A 31 -9.60 -3.67 -15.61
CA GLU A 31 -10.66 -4.59 -15.20
C GLU A 31 -10.09 -5.99 -14.96
N PHE A 32 -10.14 -6.43 -13.72
CA PHE A 32 -9.59 -7.72 -13.30
C PHE A 32 -10.66 -8.80 -13.21
N LYS A 33 -10.28 -10.01 -13.61
CA LYS A 33 -10.84 -11.25 -13.09
C LYS A 33 -9.72 -12.10 -12.50
N MET A 34 -9.91 -12.58 -11.29
CA MET A 34 -8.97 -13.43 -10.57
C MET A 34 -9.66 -14.64 -9.97
N ASN A 35 -8.95 -15.75 -9.89
CA ASN A 35 -9.40 -16.92 -9.16
C ASN A 35 -8.68 -16.95 -7.81
N LEU A 36 -9.43 -16.67 -6.74
CA LEU A 36 -8.96 -16.81 -5.37
C LEU A 36 -9.03 -18.26 -4.93
N LEU A 37 -8.20 -18.62 -3.97
CA LEU A 37 -8.09 -19.93 -3.35
C LEU A 37 -8.28 -19.79 -1.85
N PHE A 38 -9.37 -20.34 -1.32
CA PHE A 38 -9.64 -20.44 0.10
C PHE A 38 -9.22 -21.82 0.61
N ASN A 39 -8.50 -21.88 1.72
CA ASN A 39 -8.15 -23.15 2.36
C ASN A 39 -9.30 -23.76 3.19
N ASN A 40 -10.35 -22.97 3.48
CA ASN A 40 -11.44 -23.32 4.39
C ASN A 40 -12.80 -22.94 3.77
N LYS A 41 -13.87 -23.57 4.26
CA LYS A 41 -15.26 -23.21 3.93
C LYS A 41 -15.90 -22.40 5.07
N PHE A 42 -17.02 -21.78 4.78
CA PHE A 42 -17.81 -20.96 5.71
C PHE A 42 -19.16 -21.62 6.04
N ASP A 43 -19.16 -22.96 6.17
CA ASP A 43 -20.39 -23.77 6.25
C ASP A 43 -21.14 -23.64 7.58
N LYS A 44 -20.53 -23.02 8.60
CA LYS A 44 -21.09 -22.92 9.97
C LYS A 44 -21.85 -21.61 10.22
N PHE A 45 -22.13 -20.84 9.17
CA PHE A 45 -23.03 -19.71 9.26
C PHE A 45 -24.47 -20.19 9.13
N ASP A 46 -25.34 -19.77 10.03
CA ASP A 46 -26.78 -19.85 9.79
C ASP A 46 -27.14 -18.91 8.63
N ASP A 47 -28.16 -19.26 7.86
CA ASP A 47 -28.50 -18.57 6.62
C ASP A 47 -28.80 -17.07 6.84
N ASP A 48 -29.33 -16.71 8.02
CA ASP A 48 -29.67 -15.33 8.37
C ASP A 48 -28.43 -14.42 8.54
N TYR A 49 -27.25 -14.99 8.78
CA TYR A 49 -26.01 -14.23 8.97
C TYR A 49 -25.13 -14.20 7.71
N LYS A 50 -25.37 -15.08 6.72
CA LYS A 50 -24.53 -15.20 5.52
C LYS A 50 -24.58 -13.97 4.60
N GLU A 51 -25.72 -13.30 4.53
CA GLU A 51 -25.93 -12.17 3.63
C GLU A 51 -25.38 -10.85 4.16
N GLY A 52 -25.37 -10.68 5.48
CA GLY A 52 -24.90 -9.45 6.13
C GLY A 52 -23.44 -9.51 6.60
N THR A 53 -22.69 -10.56 6.30
CA THR A 53 -21.26 -10.69 6.62
C THR A 53 -20.42 -10.81 5.36
N PHE A 54 -19.24 -10.17 5.36
CA PHE A 54 -18.44 -9.98 4.15
C PHE A 54 -16.95 -10.22 4.38
N ILE A 55 -16.29 -10.72 3.34
CA ILE A 55 -14.84 -10.66 3.16
C ILE A 55 -14.56 -9.66 2.05
N PHE A 56 -13.67 -8.72 2.30
CA PHE A 56 -13.23 -7.75 1.31
C PHE A 56 -11.87 -8.14 0.77
N VAL A 57 -11.72 -8.13 -0.55
CA VAL A 57 -10.45 -8.41 -1.26
C VAL A 57 -10.11 -7.20 -2.12
N CYS A 58 -8.91 -6.65 -1.94
CA CYS A 58 -8.57 -5.34 -2.49
C CYS A 58 -7.07 -5.08 -2.62
N LEU A 59 -6.75 -3.89 -3.12
CA LEU A 59 -5.47 -3.20 -2.90
C LEU A 59 -5.70 -2.05 -1.92
N LYS A 60 -4.73 -1.79 -1.04
CA LYS A 60 -4.79 -0.61 -0.17
C LYS A 60 -4.65 0.67 -0.98
N ASN A 61 -3.71 0.67 -1.92
CA ASN A 61 -3.60 1.66 -2.99
C ASN A 61 -3.38 0.96 -4.33
N SER A 62 -4.06 1.45 -5.36
CA SER A 62 -4.06 0.85 -6.68
C SER A 62 -2.69 0.81 -7.37
N ALA A 63 -1.82 1.79 -7.12
CA ALA A 63 -0.47 1.85 -7.72
C ALA A 63 0.46 0.75 -7.19
N GLU A 64 0.19 0.21 -5.98
CA GLU A 64 0.91 -0.94 -5.41
C GLU A 64 0.86 -2.17 -6.32
N LEU A 65 -0.16 -2.26 -7.19
CA LEU A 65 -0.31 -3.32 -8.16
C LEU A 65 0.85 -3.42 -9.16
N ILE A 66 1.54 -2.31 -9.43
CA ILE A 66 2.65 -2.30 -10.39
C ILE A 66 3.89 -2.86 -9.70
N ARG A 67 4.42 -3.97 -10.24
CA ARG A 67 5.66 -4.60 -9.78
C ARG A 67 6.88 -3.82 -10.27
N GLU A 68 6.96 -3.69 -11.58
CA GLU A 68 8.06 -3.05 -12.29
C GLU A 68 7.50 -2.28 -13.48
N TYR A 69 8.15 -1.17 -13.81
CA TYR A 69 7.84 -0.43 -15.02
C TYR A 69 9.09 0.12 -15.69
N VAL A 70 8.94 0.42 -16.97
CA VAL A 70 9.91 1.16 -17.78
C VAL A 70 9.16 2.10 -18.70
N LEU A 71 9.75 3.27 -18.94
CA LEU A 71 9.12 4.32 -19.73
C LEU A 71 9.74 4.37 -21.13
N TYR A 72 8.90 4.68 -22.11
CA TYR A 72 9.30 4.83 -23.50
C TYR A 72 8.93 6.22 -24.00
N HIS A 73 9.85 6.82 -24.74
CA HIS A 73 9.65 8.05 -25.45
C HIS A 73 9.92 7.80 -26.93
N ARG A 74 8.90 7.99 -27.78
CA ARG A 74 8.97 7.75 -29.23
C ARG A 74 9.52 6.37 -29.62
N GLY A 75 9.05 5.34 -28.91
CA GLY A 75 9.45 3.95 -29.15
C GLY A 75 10.85 3.56 -28.67
N ARG A 76 11.57 4.46 -27.98
CA ARG A 76 12.84 4.15 -27.32
C ARG A 76 12.67 4.14 -25.81
N THR A 77 13.33 3.20 -25.15
CA THR A 77 13.41 3.19 -23.67
C THR A 77 14.08 4.47 -23.18
N ILE A 78 13.51 5.07 -22.14
CA ILE A 78 14.09 6.22 -21.46
C ILE A 78 15.15 5.70 -20.48
N ASP A 79 16.40 6.11 -20.68
CA ASP A 79 17.50 5.74 -19.77
C ASP A 79 17.20 6.22 -18.35
N GLY A 80 17.50 5.39 -17.35
CA GLY A 80 17.24 5.68 -15.93
C GLY A 80 15.80 5.45 -15.45
N SER A 81 14.83 5.26 -16.37
CA SER A 81 13.40 5.12 -16.02
C SER A 81 12.98 3.75 -15.46
N LEU A 82 13.81 2.72 -15.60
CA LEU A 82 13.50 1.37 -15.12
C LEU A 82 13.37 1.36 -13.59
N GLN A 83 12.21 0.92 -13.09
CA GLN A 83 11.98 0.66 -11.68
C GLN A 83 11.56 -0.80 -11.48
N ASN A 84 12.33 -1.53 -10.66
CA ASN A 84 12.13 -2.98 -10.43
C ASN A 84 11.32 -3.29 -9.16
N ASP A 85 11.19 -2.32 -8.26
CA ASP A 85 10.45 -2.46 -7.00
C ASP A 85 9.48 -1.29 -6.85
N THR A 86 8.46 -1.29 -7.69
CA THR A 86 7.43 -0.25 -7.71
C THR A 86 6.40 -0.49 -6.62
N THR A 87 6.07 -1.73 -6.26
CA THR A 87 5.10 -2.00 -5.20
C THR A 87 5.53 -1.38 -3.87
N THR A 88 6.78 -1.64 -3.42
CA THR A 88 7.29 -1.05 -2.18
C THR A 88 7.47 0.46 -2.30
N LYS A 89 7.84 0.96 -3.49
CA LYS A 89 7.91 2.40 -3.76
C LYS A 89 6.55 3.07 -3.58
N SER A 90 5.50 2.52 -4.17
CA SER A 90 4.13 3.02 -4.09
C SER A 90 3.57 2.91 -2.67
N PHE A 91 3.90 1.85 -1.93
CA PHE A 91 3.55 1.74 -0.50
C PHE A 91 4.15 2.90 0.31
N ASN A 92 5.47 3.13 0.21
CA ASN A 92 6.15 4.18 0.98
C ASN A 92 5.62 5.58 0.63
N TYR A 93 5.38 5.84 -0.66
CA TYR A 93 4.92 7.14 -1.14
C TYR A 93 3.44 7.38 -0.83
N ASN A 94 2.55 6.46 -1.21
CA ASN A 94 1.11 6.70 -1.13
C ASN A 94 0.54 6.54 0.28
N ILE A 95 1.27 5.95 1.24
CA ILE A 95 0.84 5.93 2.64
C ILE A 95 0.79 7.32 3.24
N ILE A 96 1.74 8.18 2.90
CA ILE A 96 1.86 9.52 3.48
C ILE A 96 1.06 10.57 2.74
N ASN A 97 0.32 10.20 1.68
CA ASN A 97 -0.60 11.15 1.03
C ASN A 97 -1.66 11.61 2.05
N PRO A 98 -2.02 12.90 2.04
CA PRO A 98 -3.05 13.46 2.91
C PRO A 98 -4.39 12.72 2.81
N LYS A 99 -5.10 12.65 3.93
CA LYS A 99 -6.43 12.01 4.03
C LYS A 99 -7.44 12.57 3.02
N SER A 100 -7.38 13.88 2.76
CA SER A 100 -8.25 14.55 1.78
C SER A 100 -8.03 14.07 0.34
N GLU A 101 -6.81 13.69 -0.04
CA GLU A 101 -6.50 13.20 -1.39
C GLU A 101 -7.00 11.78 -1.60
N LYS A 102 -6.89 10.92 -0.58
CA LYS A 102 -7.27 9.50 -0.69
C LYS A 102 -8.78 9.27 -0.78
N ASN A 103 -9.60 10.19 -0.27
CA ASN A 103 -11.05 10.03 -0.20
C ASN A 103 -11.79 10.46 -1.49
N ASN A 104 -11.12 11.09 -2.44
CA ASN A 104 -11.81 11.73 -3.58
C ASN A 104 -11.96 10.81 -4.80
N ASN A 105 -11.10 9.79 -4.93
CA ASN A 105 -10.97 9.02 -6.16
C ASN A 105 -11.51 7.60 -6.03
N ARG A 106 -12.46 7.25 -6.90
CA ARG A 106 -13.06 5.90 -6.96
C ARG A 106 -12.05 4.89 -7.47
N PHE A 107 -12.02 3.73 -6.81
CA PHE A 107 -11.23 2.55 -7.16
C PHE A 107 -9.70 2.77 -7.08
N VAL A 108 -9.26 3.77 -6.31
CA VAL A 108 -7.83 4.08 -6.10
C VAL A 108 -7.36 3.59 -4.73
N HIS A 109 -8.06 3.98 -3.66
CA HIS A 109 -7.70 3.62 -2.29
C HIS A 109 -8.74 2.70 -1.65
N SER A 110 -8.30 1.88 -0.72
CA SER A 110 -9.19 1.08 0.14
C SER A 110 -8.83 1.30 1.61
N LEU A 111 -9.13 2.49 2.13
CA LEU A 111 -8.94 2.76 3.55
C LEU A 111 -9.81 1.83 4.39
N TYR A 112 -9.24 1.21 5.42
CA TYR A 112 -9.91 0.27 6.30
C TYR A 112 -11.15 0.87 6.94
N GLU A 113 -11.11 2.14 7.31
CA GLU A 113 -12.28 2.88 7.80
C GLU A 113 -13.43 2.93 6.79
N SER A 114 -13.10 3.20 5.52
CA SER A 114 -14.08 3.25 4.43
C SER A 114 -14.63 1.85 4.14
N VAL A 115 -13.75 0.84 4.13
CA VAL A 115 -14.14 -0.57 3.94
C VAL A 115 -15.02 -1.09 5.06
N ARG A 116 -14.68 -0.77 6.31
CA ARG A 116 -15.50 -1.05 7.49
C ARG A 116 -16.86 -0.34 7.42
N LYS A 117 -16.93 0.77 6.69
CA LYS A 117 -18.16 1.51 6.38
C LYS A 117 -18.81 1.07 5.06
N ASP A 118 -18.45 -0.08 4.48
CA ASP A 118 -19.07 -0.63 3.27
C ASP A 118 -19.09 0.38 2.10
N ASP A 119 -18.01 1.16 1.97
CA ASP A 119 -17.86 2.12 0.90
C ASP A 119 -17.60 1.40 -0.44
N ILE A 120 -18.47 1.66 -1.42
CA ILE A 120 -18.42 1.08 -2.77
C ILE A 120 -17.35 1.72 -3.67
N SER A 121 -16.75 2.83 -3.24
CA SER A 121 -15.69 3.52 -3.98
C SER A 121 -14.31 2.91 -3.78
N CYS A 122 -14.16 1.90 -2.91
CA CYS A 122 -12.87 1.28 -2.61
C CYS A 122 -12.31 0.46 -3.77
N CYS A 123 -10.98 0.31 -3.82
CA CYS A 123 -10.25 -0.48 -4.82
C CYS A 123 -10.32 -1.99 -4.56
N GLY A 124 -11.50 -2.58 -4.64
CA GLY A 124 -11.70 -4.01 -4.37
C GLY A 124 -13.12 -4.50 -4.54
N ARG A 125 -13.41 -5.67 -3.96
CA ARG A 125 -14.73 -6.32 -4.02
C ARG A 125 -15.11 -6.89 -2.66
N TYR A 126 -16.32 -6.56 -2.21
CA TYR A 126 -16.99 -7.24 -1.10
C TYR A 126 -17.57 -8.57 -1.58
N LEU A 127 -17.25 -9.64 -0.88
CA LEU A 127 -17.75 -10.99 -1.11
C LEU A 127 -18.60 -11.35 0.10
N SER A 128 -19.91 -11.50 -0.09
CA SER A 128 -20.76 -11.96 1.02
C SER A 128 -20.42 -13.41 1.36
N ILE A 129 -20.57 -13.79 2.62
CA ILE A 129 -20.38 -15.19 3.02
C ILE A 129 -21.36 -16.11 2.28
N LYS A 130 -22.56 -15.63 1.92
CA LYS A 130 -23.50 -16.34 1.05
C LYS A 130 -22.90 -16.64 -0.32
N GLU A 131 -22.40 -15.62 -1.02
CA GLU A 131 -21.79 -15.76 -2.36
C GLU A 131 -20.60 -16.74 -2.33
N ILE A 132 -19.74 -16.62 -1.32
CA ILE A 132 -18.61 -17.55 -1.14
C ILE A 132 -19.15 -18.96 -0.92
N SER A 133 -20.07 -19.15 0.02
CA SER A 133 -20.58 -20.47 0.38
C SER A 133 -21.21 -21.17 -0.82
N GLU A 134 -22.07 -20.50 -1.58
CA GLU A 134 -22.73 -21.07 -2.77
C GLU A 134 -21.72 -21.56 -3.83
N ILE A 135 -20.64 -20.81 -4.05
CA ILE A 135 -19.59 -21.17 -5.02
C ILE A 135 -18.68 -22.28 -4.48
N LEU A 136 -18.42 -22.32 -3.17
CA LEU A 136 -17.55 -23.32 -2.55
C LEU A 136 -18.24 -24.66 -2.23
N VAL A 137 -19.57 -24.68 -2.05
CA VAL A 137 -20.37 -25.89 -1.76
C VAL A 137 -20.10 -27.04 -2.75
N PRO A 138 -20.18 -26.86 -4.08
CA PRO A 138 -20.00 -27.96 -5.04
C PRO A 138 -18.55 -28.48 -5.12
N GLN A 139 -17.59 -27.79 -4.50
CA GLN A 139 -16.18 -28.17 -4.58
C GLN A 139 -15.82 -29.17 -3.47
N THR A 140 -15.18 -30.26 -3.87
CA THR A 140 -14.89 -31.41 -3.00
C THR A 140 -13.49 -31.42 -2.40
N SER A 141 -12.53 -30.66 -2.96
CA SER A 141 -11.14 -30.65 -2.52
C SER A 141 -10.63 -29.23 -2.28
N SER A 142 -10.06 -28.99 -1.09
CA SER A 142 -9.32 -27.77 -0.76
C SER A 142 -7.96 -27.74 -1.51
N PRO A 143 -7.47 -26.58 -1.97
CA PRO A 143 -8.06 -25.25 -1.82
C PRO A 143 -9.23 -24.99 -2.77
N TYR A 144 -10.25 -24.29 -2.27
CA TYR A 144 -11.49 -23.98 -2.99
C TYR A 144 -11.35 -22.71 -3.83
N VAL A 145 -11.84 -22.76 -5.07
CA VAL A 145 -11.69 -21.71 -6.06
C VAL A 145 -12.88 -20.74 -6.02
N MET A 146 -12.61 -19.44 -5.93
CA MET A 146 -13.62 -18.38 -5.98
C MET A 146 -13.25 -17.37 -7.07
N PRO A 147 -13.99 -17.29 -8.18
CA PRO A 147 -13.78 -16.26 -9.20
C PRO A 147 -14.26 -14.91 -8.67
N VAL A 148 -13.43 -13.88 -8.81
CA VAL A 148 -13.72 -12.51 -8.37
C VAL A 148 -13.28 -11.55 -9.46
N GLY A 149 -14.07 -10.51 -9.72
CA GLY A 149 -13.67 -9.43 -10.60
C GLY A 149 -13.99 -8.07 -10.02
N PHE A 150 -13.10 -7.10 -10.28
CA PHE A 150 -13.25 -5.71 -9.89
C PHE A 150 -12.33 -4.79 -10.70
N THR A 151 -12.57 -3.50 -10.56
CA THR A 151 -11.87 -2.43 -11.28
C THR A 151 -10.80 -1.81 -10.39
N VAL A 152 -9.63 -1.54 -10.98
CA VAL A 152 -8.53 -0.82 -10.33
C VAL A 152 -8.23 0.42 -11.15
N SER A 153 -8.23 1.60 -10.52
CA SER A 153 -7.89 2.87 -11.15
C SER A 153 -6.55 3.36 -10.62
N ILE A 154 -5.53 3.47 -11.45
CA ILE A 154 -4.20 3.95 -11.08
C ILE A 154 -4.04 5.38 -11.58
N LEU A 155 -3.85 6.33 -10.66
CA LEU A 155 -3.52 7.71 -10.98
C LEU A 155 -2.05 7.80 -11.39
N LEU A 156 -1.72 8.64 -12.38
CA LEU A 156 -0.31 8.83 -12.73
C LEU A 156 0.47 9.50 -11.61
N ASP A 157 -0.16 10.39 -10.84
CA ASP A 157 0.46 11.09 -9.72
C ASP A 157 0.83 10.16 -8.55
N ASP A 158 0.12 9.03 -8.40
CA ASP A 158 0.44 7.98 -7.43
C ASP A 158 1.73 7.20 -7.81
N LEU A 159 2.22 7.38 -9.04
CA LEU A 159 3.51 6.84 -9.47
C LEU A 159 4.58 7.91 -9.23
N PHE A 160 5.42 7.69 -8.23
CA PHE A 160 6.43 8.65 -7.74
C PHE A 160 7.40 9.22 -8.79
N ILE A 161 7.51 8.64 -9.99
CA ILE A 161 8.29 9.23 -11.09
C ILE A 161 7.57 10.40 -11.77
N PHE A 162 6.25 10.50 -11.63
CA PHE A 162 5.40 11.54 -12.20
C PHE A 162 4.88 12.54 -11.17
N SER A 163 5.27 12.44 -9.89
CA SER A 163 4.73 13.23 -8.78
C SER A 163 4.85 14.75 -8.96
N ALA A 164 5.91 15.23 -9.61
CA ALA A 164 6.07 16.66 -9.93
C ALA A 164 5.72 16.98 -11.40
N PHE A 165 5.20 16.01 -12.15
CA PHE A 165 4.91 16.17 -13.56
C PHE A 165 3.48 16.67 -13.72
N SER A 166 3.30 17.97 -13.91
CA SER A 166 1.98 18.59 -14.07
C SER A 166 1.48 18.49 -15.50
N GLU A 167 2.22 19.08 -16.43
CA GLU A 167 1.86 19.21 -17.84
C GLU A 167 2.94 18.63 -18.74
N TYR A 168 2.52 17.81 -19.71
CA TYR A 168 3.39 17.20 -20.70
C TYR A 168 3.05 17.71 -22.11
N PRO A 169 3.96 18.44 -22.78
CA PRO A 169 3.73 18.97 -24.12
C PRO A 169 3.81 17.91 -25.23
N ASN A 170 2.72 17.16 -25.46
CA ASN A 170 2.59 16.15 -26.51
C ASN A 170 3.04 16.67 -27.88
N SER A 171 2.60 17.88 -28.25
CA SER A 171 2.90 18.47 -29.57
C SER A 171 4.40 18.67 -29.82
N LYS A 172 5.22 18.72 -28.76
CA LYS A 172 6.67 18.95 -28.85
C LYS A 172 7.47 17.66 -28.66
N PHE A 173 7.19 16.95 -27.58
CA PHE A 173 7.97 15.77 -27.17
C PHE A 173 7.38 14.48 -27.74
N GLY A 174 6.11 14.48 -28.14
CA GLY A 174 5.48 13.35 -28.80
C GLY A 174 5.12 12.26 -27.80
N ASP A 175 5.07 11.02 -28.30
CA ASP A 175 4.47 9.89 -27.60
C ASP A 175 5.29 9.42 -26.39
N LEU A 176 4.65 9.41 -25.21
CA LEU A 176 5.17 8.85 -23.97
C LEU A 176 4.36 7.59 -23.61
N LYS A 177 5.03 6.48 -23.30
CA LYS A 177 4.39 5.23 -22.88
C LYS A 177 4.98 4.69 -21.60
N ILE A 178 4.15 4.01 -20.83
CA ILE A 178 4.58 3.17 -19.72
C ILE A 178 4.37 1.70 -20.10
N LYS A 179 5.39 0.89 -19.85
CA LYS A 179 5.29 -0.57 -19.87
C LYS A 179 5.46 -1.06 -18.45
N PHE A 180 4.56 -1.89 -17.97
CA PHE A 180 4.63 -2.41 -16.61
C PHE A 180 4.19 -3.86 -16.49
N GLN A 181 4.57 -4.46 -15.36
CA GLN A 181 4.13 -5.78 -14.93
C GLN A 181 3.35 -5.67 -13.63
N ILE A 182 2.45 -6.63 -13.42
CA ILE A 182 1.59 -6.68 -12.25
C ILE A 182 2.18 -7.55 -11.14
N ASN A 183 2.02 -7.11 -9.90
CA ASN A 183 2.33 -7.84 -8.69
C ASN A 183 1.04 -8.41 -8.03
N PRO A 184 0.68 -9.68 -8.27
CA PRO A 184 -0.47 -10.29 -7.60
C PRO A 184 -0.26 -10.51 -6.09
N SER A 185 0.97 -10.37 -5.60
CA SER A 185 1.24 -10.44 -4.15
C SER A 185 0.88 -9.16 -3.42
N ALA A 186 0.60 -8.05 -4.12
CA ALA A 186 0.22 -6.78 -3.51
C ALA A 186 -1.22 -6.77 -2.94
N PHE A 187 -2.08 -7.68 -3.41
CA PHE A 187 -3.45 -7.78 -2.92
C PHE A 187 -3.49 -8.15 -1.43
N VAL A 188 -4.49 -7.61 -0.75
CA VAL A 188 -4.81 -7.88 0.65
C VAL A 188 -6.28 -8.30 0.77
N PHE A 189 -6.62 -8.89 1.90
CA PHE A 189 -8.01 -9.18 2.27
C PHE A 189 -8.26 -8.87 3.74
N CYS A 190 -9.50 -8.58 4.10
CA CYS A 190 -9.94 -8.48 5.48
C CYS A 190 -11.37 -9.01 5.61
N GLN A 191 -11.77 -9.40 6.82
CA GLN A 191 -13.18 -9.60 7.12
C GLN A 191 -13.76 -8.25 7.56
N VAL A 192 -14.82 -7.80 6.87
CA VAL A 192 -15.52 -6.58 7.29
C VAL A 192 -16.14 -6.85 8.64
N ASP A 193 -16.04 -5.89 9.56
CA ASP A 193 -16.59 -5.98 10.91
C ASP A 193 -18.02 -6.56 10.86
N PRO A 194 -18.24 -7.80 11.37
CA PRO A 194 -19.53 -8.48 11.27
C PRO A 194 -20.66 -7.70 11.95
N VAL A 195 -20.36 -6.93 12.99
CA VAL A 195 -21.37 -6.12 13.70
C VAL A 195 -21.86 -4.98 12.83
N LEU A 196 -20.92 -4.22 12.27
CA LEU A 196 -21.27 -3.06 11.45
C LEU A 196 -21.90 -3.46 10.13
N SER A 197 -21.39 -4.50 9.48
CA SER A 197 -21.95 -5.01 8.23
C SER A 197 -23.36 -5.58 8.43
N MET A 198 -23.60 -6.38 9.48
CA MET A 198 -24.94 -6.88 9.79
C MET A 198 -25.92 -5.76 10.15
N ALA A 199 -25.50 -4.79 10.97
CA ALA A 199 -26.36 -3.66 11.32
C ALA A 199 -26.78 -2.85 10.08
N LYS A 200 -25.87 -2.68 9.12
CA LYS A 200 -26.16 -2.00 7.84
C LYS A 200 -27.07 -2.81 6.94
N TYR A 201 -26.74 -4.08 6.74
CA TYR A 201 -27.56 -5.02 5.96
C TYR A 201 -29.02 -5.00 6.46
N TYR A 202 -29.21 -5.07 7.78
CA TYR A 202 -30.52 -4.97 8.40
C TYR A 202 -31.20 -3.63 8.12
N THR A 203 -30.46 -2.52 8.24
CA THR A 203 -31.02 -1.18 8.01
C THR A 203 -31.51 -1.00 6.57
N ILE A 204 -30.77 -1.55 5.60
CA ILE A 204 -31.11 -1.47 4.18
C ILE A 204 -32.28 -2.38 3.84
N ASN A 205 -32.27 -3.63 4.33
CA ASN A 205 -33.25 -4.66 3.98
C ASN A 205 -34.40 -4.77 4.98
N LYS A 206 -34.59 -3.77 5.84
CA LYS A 206 -35.54 -3.81 6.95
C LYS A 206 -36.96 -4.17 6.50
N ASP A 207 -37.45 -3.56 5.44
CA ASP A 207 -38.82 -3.75 4.95
C ASP A 207 -39.02 -5.15 4.34
N GLU A 208 -38.02 -5.66 3.63
CA GLU A 208 -38.03 -7.01 3.08
C GLU A 208 -37.94 -8.07 4.20
N LEU A 209 -37.08 -7.84 5.19
CA LEU A 209 -36.95 -8.71 6.36
C LEU A 209 -38.24 -8.74 7.19
N LEU A 210 -38.88 -7.59 7.40
CA LEU A 210 -40.19 -7.48 8.05
C LEU A 210 -41.28 -8.26 7.31
N SER A 211 -41.20 -8.32 5.98
CA SER A 211 -42.14 -9.09 5.14
C SER A 211 -41.88 -10.61 5.18
N SER A 212 -40.64 -11.02 5.45
CA SER A 212 -40.20 -12.43 5.45
C SER A 212 -40.44 -13.20 6.75
N GLY A 213 -40.90 -12.53 7.82
CA GLY A 213 -41.27 -13.15 9.11
C GLY A 213 -40.53 -12.55 10.33
N GLN A 214 -41.16 -12.58 11.51
CA GLN A 214 -40.62 -11.98 12.74
C GLN A 214 -39.38 -12.69 13.30
N ASP A 215 -39.15 -13.96 12.96
CA ASP A 215 -38.06 -14.75 13.57
C ASP A 215 -36.67 -14.33 13.09
N LYS A 216 -36.49 -13.98 11.80
CA LYS A 216 -35.21 -13.44 11.29
C LYS A 216 -34.77 -12.16 11.99
N LEU A 217 -35.71 -11.32 12.42
CA LEU A 217 -35.41 -10.07 13.13
C LEU A 217 -34.92 -10.33 14.55
N LYS A 218 -35.45 -11.38 15.21
CA LYS A 218 -35.01 -11.76 16.57
C LYS A 218 -33.58 -12.27 16.56
N ASP A 219 -33.18 -13.03 15.54
CA ASP A 219 -31.83 -13.58 15.43
C ASP A 219 -30.77 -12.52 15.14
N VAL A 220 -31.14 -11.43 14.46
CA VAL A 220 -30.27 -10.25 14.25
C VAL A 220 -30.21 -9.35 15.49
N ASP A 221 -31.32 -9.13 16.19
CA ASP A 221 -31.29 -8.40 17.48
C ASP A 221 -30.45 -9.16 18.51
N LEU A 222 -30.54 -10.49 18.52
CA LEU A 222 -29.68 -11.37 19.31
C LEU A 222 -28.21 -11.18 18.96
N PHE A 223 -27.88 -11.16 17.67
CA PHE A 223 -26.52 -10.96 17.19
C PHE A 223 -25.93 -9.64 17.71
N LEU A 224 -26.66 -8.53 17.62
CA LEU A 224 -26.18 -7.22 18.06
C LEU A 224 -26.06 -7.11 19.59
N ARG A 225 -26.99 -7.72 20.34
CA ARG A 225 -26.98 -7.70 21.82
C ARG A 225 -25.92 -8.60 22.42
N ASN A 226 -25.70 -9.77 21.83
CA ASN A 226 -24.84 -10.82 22.36
C ASN A 226 -23.45 -10.82 21.71
N TRP A 227 -23.16 -9.91 20.77
CA TRP A 227 -21.82 -9.77 20.22
C TRP A 227 -20.83 -9.43 21.33
N SER A 228 -19.88 -10.32 21.58
CA SER A 228 -18.85 -10.10 22.57
C SER A 228 -17.60 -9.48 21.97
N LEU A 229 -17.07 -8.44 22.62
CA LEU A 229 -15.74 -7.88 22.35
C LEU A 229 -14.60 -8.89 22.64
N THR A 230 -14.91 -10.07 23.19
CA THR A 230 -13.92 -11.12 23.48
C THR A 230 -13.61 -12.02 22.29
N PHE A 231 -14.34 -11.94 21.17
CA PHE A 231 -14.04 -12.73 19.98
C PHE A 231 -12.69 -12.33 19.39
N GLN A 232 -11.76 -13.28 19.30
CA GLN A 232 -10.37 -13.05 18.89
C GLN A 232 -10.19 -13.36 17.40
N TYR A 233 -10.69 -12.49 16.53
CA TYR A 233 -10.48 -12.58 15.08
C TYR A 233 -9.57 -11.43 14.60
N THR A 234 -8.96 -11.59 13.43
CA THR A 234 -8.06 -10.60 12.83
C THR A 234 -8.87 -9.44 12.23
N ASN A 235 -8.95 -8.32 12.95
CA ASN A 235 -9.68 -7.11 12.57
C ASN A 235 -8.72 -6.06 11.93
N MET A 236 -8.00 -6.49 10.89
CA MET A 236 -7.06 -5.69 10.10
C MET A 236 -6.92 -6.30 8.70
N TYR A 237 -6.21 -5.65 7.79
CA TYR A 237 -5.85 -6.28 6.52
C TYR A 237 -4.94 -7.48 6.73
N THR A 238 -4.87 -8.36 5.73
CA THR A 238 -3.93 -9.48 5.69
C THR A 238 -3.45 -9.64 4.26
N GLN A 239 -2.14 -9.78 4.06
CA GLN A 239 -1.59 -9.99 2.72
C GLN A 239 -2.08 -11.31 2.13
N ILE A 240 -2.44 -11.31 0.85
CA ILE A 240 -2.75 -12.55 0.13
C ILE A 240 -1.59 -13.55 0.28
N GLY A 241 -1.95 -14.78 0.60
CA GLY A 241 -1.04 -15.87 0.92
C GLY A 241 -0.80 -16.04 2.42
N CYS A 242 -0.94 -15.00 3.23
CA CYS A 242 -0.86 -15.12 4.69
C CYS A 242 -2.16 -15.68 5.27
N THR A 243 -2.09 -16.11 6.53
CA THR A 243 -3.22 -16.67 7.27
C THR A 243 -3.77 -15.63 8.22
N ALA A 244 -5.08 -15.47 8.27
CA ALA A 244 -5.80 -14.63 9.22
C ALA A 244 -6.82 -15.47 9.99
N ASP A 245 -7.05 -15.15 11.24
CA ASP A 245 -8.11 -15.77 12.02
C ASP A 245 -9.42 -15.09 11.67
N LEU A 246 -10.26 -15.74 10.87
CA LEU A 246 -11.54 -15.20 10.42
C LEU A 246 -12.70 -15.89 11.14
N VAL A 247 -13.80 -15.17 11.28
CA VAL A 247 -15.09 -15.75 11.65
C VAL A 247 -15.58 -16.61 10.49
N THR A 248 -15.66 -17.92 10.72
CA THR A 248 -16.05 -18.96 9.77
C THR A 248 -17.41 -19.59 10.06
N GLY A 249 -18.03 -19.20 11.17
CA GLY A 249 -19.38 -19.62 11.55
C GLY A 249 -19.98 -18.67 12.57
N ILE A 250 -21.27 -18.43 12.44
CA ILE A 250 -22.09 -17.66 13.36
C ILE A 250 -23.41 -18.40 13.45
N ARG A 251 -23.78 -18.82 14.66
CA ARG A 251 -25.04 -19.53 14.91
C ARG A 251 -25.65 -19.17 16.25
N ALA A 252 -26.96 -19.30 16.35
CA ALA A 252 -27.67 -19.20 17.62
C ALA A 252 -27.75 -20.60 18.27
N GLU A 253 -27.26 -20.75 19.50
CA GLU A 253 -27.42 -21.96 20.32
C GLU A 253 -28.31 -21.67 21.53
N GLU A 254 -29.29 -22.54 21.79
CA GLU A 254 -30.21 -22.42 22.91
C GLU A 254 -29.52 -22.82 24.23
N LEU A 255 -29.35 -21.87 25.17
CA LEU A 255 -28.64 -22.11 26.44
C LEU A 255 -29.51 -22.80 27.49
N THR A 256 -30.82 -22.52 27.47
CA THR A 256 -31.77 -23.00 28.48
C THR A 256 -33.12 -23.32 27.83
N PRO A 257 -33.89 -24.27 28.39
CA PRO A 257 -35.26 -24.58 27.90
C PRO A 257 -36.27 -23.42 27.97
N SER A 258 -35.85 -22.27 28.51
CA SER A 258 -36.64 -21.04 28.59
C SER A 258 -36.53 -20.16 27.34
N GLY A 259 -35.85 -20.61 26.27
CA GLY A 259 -35.74 -19.92 24.99
C GLY A 259 -34.70 -18.80 24.93
N LEU A 260 -33.70 -18.80 25.82
CA LEU A 260 -32.60 -17.83 25.76
C LEU A 260 -31.51 -18.37 24.83
N ASN A 261 -31.33 -17.73 23.67
CA ASN A 261 -30.29 -18.08 22.72
C ASN A 261 -29.00 -17.32 23.03
N ASN A 262 -27.84 -17.96 22.83
CA ASN A 262 -26.54 -17.30 22.77
C ASN A 262 -25.98 -17.36 21.37
N LEU A 263 -25.19 -16.34 21.02
CA LEU A 263 -24.44 -16.33 19.78
C LEU A 263 -23.15 -17.13 19.94
N VAL A 264 -22.96 -18.14 19.10
CA VAL A 264 -21.70 -18.89 19.02
C VAL A 264 -20.97 -18.51 17.74
N CYS A 265 -19.72 -18.10 17.89
CA CYS A 265 -18.84 -17.67 16.82
C CYS A 265 -17.69 -18.67 16.66
N ASP A 266 -17.55 -19.27 15.48
CA ASP A 266 -16.39 -20.10 15.14
C ASP A 266 -15.32 -19.26 14.45
N ILE A 267 -14.13 -19.27 15.04
CA ILE A 267 -12.96 -18.60 14.45
C ILE A 267 -12.01 -19.69 13.99
N LYS A 268 -11.52 -19.56 12.75
CA LYS A 268 -10.52 -20.47 12.19
C LYS A 268 -9.46 -19.71 11.40
N PRO A 269 -8.23 -20.25 11.33
CA PRO A 269 -7.21 -19.73 10.45
C PRO A 269 -7.60 -19.95 8.98
N VAL A 270 -7.80 -18.87 8.24
CA VAL A 270 -8.12 -18.85 6.81
C VAL A 270 -6.97 -18.22 6.03
N LYS A 271 -6.59 -18.88 4.95
CA LYS A 271 -5.59 -18.40 3.98
C LYS A 271 -6.28 -18.22 2.64
N VAL A 272 -6.19 -17.00 2.10
CA VAL A 272 -6.64 -16.64 0.76
C VAL A 272 -5.41 -16.48 -0.13
N SER A 273 -5.38 -17.12 -1.29
CA SER A 273 -4.28 -16.99 -2.26
C SER A 273 -4.81 -16.76 -3.68
N VAL A 274 -4.00 -16.16 -4.57
CA VAL A 274 -4.37 -15.98 -5.98
C VAL A 274 -3.84 -17.17 -6.79
N ARG A 275 -4.74 -17.88 -7.49
CA ARG A 275 -4.35 -18.96 -8.42
C ARG A 275 -3.85 -18.41 -9.75
N ASN A 276 -4.65 -17.53 -10.34
CA ASN A 276 -4.37 -16.85 -11.60
C ASN A 276 -5.26 -15.59 -11.71
N TYR A 277 -4.93 -14.74 -12.67
CA TYR A 277 -5.69 -13.54 -12.98
C TYR A 277 -5.67 -13.26 -14.49
N ILE A 278 -6.65 -12.50 -14.94
CA ILE A 278 -6.83 -12.02 -16.31
C ILE A 278 -7.19 -10.54 -16.20
N ILE A 279 -6.52 -9.72 -17.00
CA ILE A 279 -6.92 -8.34 -17.27
C ILE A 279 -7.84 -8.42 -18.48
N GLU A 280 -9.10 -8.05 -18.32
CA GLU A 280 -10.09 -8.11 -19.40
C GLU A 280 -10.06 -6.86 -20.27
N ALA A 281 -9.89 -5.70 -19.64
CA ALA A 281 -9.81 -4.41 -20.30
C ALA A 281 -8.78 -3.50 -19.62
N VAL A 282 -8.16 -2.64 -20.42
CA VAL A 282 -7.29 -1.55 -19.99
C VAL A 282 -7.76 -0.28 -20.66
N THR A 283 -8.11 0.72 -19.88
CA THR A 283 -8.60 2.01 -20.36
C THR A 283 -7.69 3.12 -19.85
N ALA A 284 -7.03 3.84 -20.74
CA ALA A 284 -6.24 5.01 -20.38
C ALA A 284 -7.11 6.26 -20.50
N ASN A 285 -7.24 7.03 -19.41
CA ASN A 285 -7.93 8.30 -19.37
C ASN A 285 -6.89 9.43 -19.26
N MET A 286 -6.44 9.92 -20.40
CA MET A 286 -5.46 11.01 -20.49
C MET A 286 -6.20 12.34 -20.59
N CYS A 287 -6.17 13.11 -19.51
CA CYS A 287 -6.73 14.45 -19.49
C CYS A 287 -5.75 15.43 -20.15
N GLY A 288 -6.28 16.41 -20.86
CA GLY A 288 -5.46 17.43 -21.49
C GLY A 288 -6.29 18.37 -22.33
N TYR A 289 -5.61 19.28 -23.00
CA TYR A 289 -6.27 20.32 -23.78
C TYR A 289 -5.56 20.57 -25.12
N LYS A 290 -6.36 21.00 -26.09
CA LYS A 290 -5.86 21.60 -27.33
C LYS A 290 -5.57 23.06 -27.08
N ALA A 291 -4.46 23.55 -27.61
CA ALA A 291 -4.08 24.95 -27.51
C ALA A 291 -4.06 25.59 -28.89
N SER A 292 -4.33 26.89 -28.96
CA SER A 292 -4.22 27.61 -30.23
C SER A 292 -2.75 27.71 -30.67
N ASP A 293 -2.50 27.79 -31.97
CA ASP A 293 -1.16 28.00 -32.50
C ASP A 293 -0.50 29.28 -31.94
N THR A 294 -1.30 30.30 -31.61
CA THR A 294 -0.84 31.53 -30.95
C THR A 294 -0.16 31.26 -29.60
N PHE A 295 -0.65 30.27 -28.84
CA PHE A 295 -0.05 29.84 -27.59
C PHE A 295 1.08 28.83 -27.80
N LEU A 296 0.90 27.86 -28.71
CA LEU A 296 1.86 26.79 -28.93
C LEU A 296 3.15 27.26 -29.58
N ASN A 297 3.11 28.26 -30.46
CA ASN A 297 4.32 28.72 -31.17
C ASN A 297 5.37 29.31 -30.21
N PRO A 298 5.05 30.19 -29.26
CA PRO A 298 5.97 30.63 -28.21
C PRO A 298 6.53 29.46 -27.37
N VAL A 299 5.68 28.51 -26.97
CA VAL A 299 6.09 27.35 -26.16
C VAL A 299 7.05 26.45 -26.96
N ARG A 300 6.75 26.21 -28.24
CA ARG A 300 7.61 25.46 -29.16
C ARG A 300 8.96 26.16 -29.35
N GLN A 301 8.98 27.49 -29.48
CA GLN A 301 10.20 28.29 -29.58
C GLN A 301 11.03 28.26 -28.28
N PHE A 302 10.37 28.37 -27.13
CA PHE A 302 11.03 28.33 -25.82
C PHE A 302 11.79 27.00 -25.64
N TYR A 303 11.13 25.87 -25.92
CA TYR A 303 11.73 24.54 -25.83
C TYR A 303 12.54 24.12 -27.07
N GLN A 304 12.74 24.99 -28.07
CA GLN A 304 13.65 24.72 -29.20
C GLN A 304 15.12 24.95 -28.82
N SER A 305 15.39 25.93 -27.94
CA SER A 305 16.74 26.33 -27.56
C SER A 305 17.11 25.95 -26.13
N ARG A 306 16.14 25.62 -25.27
CA ARG A 306 16.36 25.32 -23.86
C ARG A 306 15.88 23.92 -23.49
N PRO A 307 16.67 23.15 -22.71
CA PRO A 307 16.16 21.94 -22.10
C PRO A 307 15.13 22.27 -21.02
N PHE A 308 14.22 21.34 -20.79
CA PHE A 308 13.22 21.40 -19.73
C PHE A 308 13.47 20.30 -18.72
N VAL A 309 13.41 20.64 -17.44
CA VAL A 309 13.67 19.72 -16.35
C VAL A 309 12.46 19.60 -15.46
N VAL A 310 12.11 18.36 -15.13
CA VAL A 310 11.10 18.07 -14.11
C VAL A 310 11.76 17.24 -13.01
N PRO A 311 11.74 17.71 -11.76
CA PRO A 311 12.21 16.89 -10.65
C PRO A 311 11.32 15.66 -10.49
N ALA A 312 11.90 14.57 -10.03
CA ALA A 312 11.21 13.35 -9.70
C ALA A 312 12.00 12.63 -8.60
N GLN A 313 11.44 11.59 -8.04
CA GLN A 313 12.18 10.81 -7.04
C GLN A 313 12.11 9.31 -7.34
N ARG A 314 13.14 8.62 -6.85
CA ARG A 314 13.32 7.18 -7.01
C ARG A 314 13.61 6.55 -5.66
N ILE A 315 13.06 5.36 -5.46
CA ILE A 315 13.32 4.56 -4.28
C ILE A 315 14.10 3.32 -4.71
N GLN A 316 15.15 3.00 -3.95
CA GLN A 316 15.86 1.73 -4.05
C GLN A 316 15.70 0.97 -2.75
N SER A 317 15.37 -0.32 -2.83
CA SER A 317 15.21 -1.19 -1.67
C SER A 317 16.43 -2.10 -1.48
N TRP A 318 16.81 -2.27 -0.22
CA TRP A 318 17.97 -3.04 0.21
C TRP A 318 17.55 -3.91 1.39
N VAL A 319 17.66 -5.22 1.24
CA VAL A 319 17.39 -6.15 2.35
C VAL A 319 18.65 -6.25 3.20
N PHE A 320 18.52 -6.09 4.52
CA PHE A 320 19.64 -6.32 5.42
C PHE A 320 20.04 -7.81 5.45
N PRO A 321 21.32 -8.15 5.68
CA PRO A 321 21.78 -9.53 5.54
C PRO A 321 21.40 -10.40 6.74
N SER A 322 21.40 -9.84 7.94
CA SER A 322 21.09 -10.56 9.18
C SER A 322 19.63 -10.41 9.58
N ILE A 323 19.02 -11.52 9.98
CA ILE A 323 17.69 -11.57 10.61
C ILE A 323 17.78 -11.01 12.03
N THR A 324 16.66 -10.48 12.52
CA THR A 324 16.46 -10.07 13.91
C THR A 324 16.78 -11.21 14.89
N SER A 325 17.37 -10.88 16.03
CA SER A 325 17.64 -11.83 17.12
C SER A 325 16.70 -11.62 18.31
N SER A 326 16.66 -12.56 19.24
CA SER A 326 15.94 -12.42 20.52
C SER A 326 16.50 -11.32 21.45
N ALA A 327 17.63 -10.70 21.09
CA ALA A 327 18.22 -9.56 21.80
C ALA A 327 17.91 -8.21 21.11
N GLY A 328 17.25 -8.22 19.95
CA GLY A 328 17.00 -7.04 19.12
C GLY A 328 17.61 -7.14 17.72
N ILE A 329 17.63 -5.99 17.04
CA ILE A 329 18.16 -5.82 15.69
C ILE A 329 19.56 -5.22 15.81
N LYS A 330 20.53 -5.86 15.17
CA LYS A 330 21.85 -5.29 14.88
C LYS A 330 22.35 -5.89 13.58
N THR A 331 22.32 -5.12 12.50
CA THR A 331 22.63 -5.60 11.16
C THR A 331 23.28 -4.51 10.34
N THR A 332 24.20 -4.87 9.45
CA THR A 332 24.99 -3.92 8.67
C THR A 332 24.94 -4.28 7.21
N GLN A 333 24.68 -3.31 6.35
CA GLN A 333 24.72 -3.44 4.90
C GLN A 333 25.64 -2.37 4.32
N ASN A 334 26.52 -2.75 3.39
CA ASN A 334 27.38 -1.81 2.68
C ASN A 334 26.71 -1.42 1.36
N ILE A 335 26.31 -0.15 1.22
CA ILE A 335 25.75 0.37 -0.04
C ILE A 335 26.39 1.70 -0.40
N PRO A 336 26.51 2.02 -1.70
CA PRO A 336 26.85 3.35 -2.13
C PRO A 336 25.63 4.27 -1.95
N HIS A 337 25.85 5.41 -1.30
CA HIS A 337 24.88 6.50 -1.26
C HIS A 337 25.20 7.52 -2.35
N SER A 338 24.22 7.87 -3.16
CA SER A 338 24.30 9.00 -4.09
C SER A 338 23.07 9.86 -3.85
N HIS A 339 23.26 11.05 -3.28
CA HIS A 339 22.22 12.05 -3.06
C HIS A 339 20.95 11.50 -2.38
N VAL A 340 21.12 10.76 -1.27
CA VAL A 340 19.98 10.19 -0.53
C VAL A 340 19.32 11.28 0.31
N THR A 341 18.07 11.61 0.00
CA THR A 341 17.30 12.64 0.71
C THR A 341 16.69 12.06 2.00
N GLU A 342 16.15 10.87 1.89
CA GLU A 342 15.44 10.17 2.98
C GLU A 342 15.73 8.67 2.96
N MET A 343 15.62 8.06 4.13
CA MET A 343 15.67 6.61 4.30
C MET A 343 14.38 6.12 4.95
N CYS A 344 13.80 5.05 4.43
CA CYS A 344 12.63 4.41 5.03
C CYS A 344 13.00 2.99 5.51
N LEU A 345 12.55 2.60 6.70
CA LEU A 345 12.72 1.24 7.22
C LEU A 345 11.38 0.49 7.24
N LEU A 346 11.41 -0.74 6.73
CA LEU A 346 10.27 -1.65 6.72
C LEU A 346 10.59 -2.91 7.54
N PHE A 347 9.56 -3.44 8.18
CA PHE A 347 9.65 -4.54 9.14
C PHE A 347 8.68 -5.68 8.78
N PRO A 348 8.93 -6.39 7.67
CA PRO A 348 8.09 -7.51 7.28
C PRO A 348 8.16 -8.66 8.31
N LYS A 349 7.01 -9.23 8.68
CA LYS A 349 6.90 -10.43 9.54
C LYS A 349 6.78 -11.75 8.74
N ASP A 350 6.60 -11.66 7.44
CA ASP A 350 6.55 -12.78 6.51
C ASP A 350 7.21 -12.36 5.20
N ALA A 351 7.87 -13.28 4.49
CA ALA A 351 8.46 -13.00 3.19
C ALA A 351 7.43 -12.57 2.11
N ARG A 352 6.14 -12.82 2.36
CA ARG A 352 5.04 -12.41 1.49
C ARG A 352 4.54 -11.01 1.78
N HIS A 353 4.91 -10.40 2.91
CA HIS A 353 4.45 -9.05 3.25
C HIS A 353 5.14 -8.02 2.35
N VAL A 354 4.35 -7.38 1.48
CA VAL A 354 4.84 -6.35 0.54
C VAL A 354 4.23 -4.99 0.86
N THR A 355 2.94 -4.97 1.19
CA THR A 355 2.15 -3.77 1.54
C THR A 355 1.54 -3.86 2.94
N TYR A 356 2.13 -4.74 3.76
CA TYR A 356 1.72 -5.05 5.11
C TYR A 356 2.93 -4.92 6.05
N ASN A 357 2.94 -3.89 6.89
CA ASN A 357 4.00 -3.68 7.87
C ASN A 357 3.39 -3.17 9.17
N GLU A 358 3.77 -3.78 10.28
CA GLU A 358 3.33 -3.37 11.61
C GLU A 358 4.51 -2.77 12.38
N ASN A 359 4.21 -1.97 13.39
CA ASN A 359 5.21 -1.44 14.31
C ASN A 359 5.92 -2.58 15.05
N PRO A 360 7.25 -2.69 14.98
CA PRO A 360 7.99 -3.76 15.65
C PRO A 360 8.01 -3.60 17.18
N CYS A 361 7.65 -2.43 17.72
CA CYS A 361 7.73 -2.06 19.15
C CYS A 361 9.16 -2.13 19.72
N TYR A 362 10.07 -1.33 19.16
CA TYR A 362 11.49 -1.30 19.51
C TYR A 362 11.91 0.06 20.08
N PHE A 363 12.92 0.06 20.96
CA PHE A 363 13.56 1.25 21.49
C PHE A 363 15.03 1.35 21.05
N ASP A 364 15.60 2.55 21.14
CA ASP A 364 16.93 2.88 20.58
C ASP A 364 17.07 2.47 19.11
N MET A 365 15.99 2.67 18.33
CA MET A 365 16.01 2.47 16.89
C MET A 365 16.83 3.59 16.25
N GLN A 366 17.93 3.25 15.59
CA GLN A 366 18.79 4.21 14.88
C GLN A 366 19.50 3.54 13.70
N ILE A 367 19.83 4.36 12.70
CA ILE A 367 20.80 4.03 11.66
C ILE A 367 22.13 4.71 11.96
N ASN A 368 23.24 3.98 11.93
CA ASN A 368 24.58 4.54 11.90
C ASN A 368 25.16 4.42 10.49
N THR A 369 25.57 5.55 9.91
CA THR A 369 26.33 5.59 8.66
C THR A 369 27.35 6.71 8.73
N MET A 370 28.54 6.49 8.16
CA MET A 370 29.65 7.47 8.17
C MET A 370 29.96 8.05 9.56
N ASN A 371 29.92 7.20 10.60
CA ASN A 371 30.12 7.58 12.02
C ASN A 371 29.10 8.61 12.55
N ARG A 372 27.90 8.68 11.96
CA ARG A 372 26.79 9.53 12.41
C ARG A 372 25.55 8.69 12.63
N ASN A 373 24.83 8.97 13.72
CA ASN A 373 23.54 8.34 14.01
C ASN A 373 22.40 9.18 13.41
N PHE A 374 21.42 8.49 12.84
CA PHE A 374 20.20 9.05 12.29
C PHE A 374 18.98 8.35 12.91
N PRO A 375 18.11 9.11 13.62
CA PRO A 375 18.37 10.46 14.12
C PRO A 375 19.48 10.45 15.19
N GLY A 376 19.99 11.63 15.54
CA GLY A 376 21.10 11.78 16.50
C GLY A 376 20.78 11.30 17.93
N PHE A 377 19.51 11.04 18.24
CA PHE A 377 19.01 10.56 19.53
C PHE A 377 18.32 9.20 19.38
N PRO A 378 18.28 8.37 20.44
CA PRO A 378 17.64 7.06 20.39
C PRO A 378 16.11 7.18 20.25
N MET A 379 15.50 6.51 19.26
CA MET A 379 14.05 6.53 19.07
C MET A 379 13.35 5.35 19.75
N ASN A 380 12.16 5.59 20.29
CA ASN A 380 11.26 4.55 20.78
C ASN A 380 9.98 4.56 19.93
N THR A 381 9.70 3.46 19.23
CA THR A 381 8.63 3.42 18.21
C THR A 381 7.21 3.49 18.77
N VAL A 382 7.01 3.50 20.10
CA VAL A 382 5.69 3.61 20.73
C VAL A 382 5.49 4.89 21.55
N ASN A 383 6.45 5.84 21.51
CA ASN A 383 6.34 7.08 22.28
C ASN A 383 5.82 8.27 21.44
N GLU A 384 5.33 9.30 22.14
CA GLU A 384 4.81 10.52 21.52
C GLU A 384 5.86 11.26 20.70
N GLN A 385 7.12 11.26 21.15
CA GLN A 385 8.22 11.91 20.42
C GLN A 385 8.41 11.29 19.03
N PHE A 386 8.36 9.97 18.93
CA PHE A 386 8.47 9.26 17.66
C PHE A 386 7.28 9.56 16.75
N PHE A 387 6.05 9.55 17.30
CA PHE A 387 4.85 9.91 16.56
C PHE A 387 4.97 11.31 15.92
N THR A 388 5.27 12.33 16.70
CA THR A 388 5.44 13.71 16.21
C THR A 388 6.56 13.81 15.17
N MET A 389 7.69 13.14 15.41
CA MET A 389 8.82 13.14 14.50
C MET A 389 8.46 12.49 13.14
N GLN A 390 7.67 11.40 13.13
CA GLN A 390 7.23 10.77 11.88
C GLN A 390 6.23 11.64 11.13
N LEU A 391 5.29 12.30 11.80
CA LEU A 391 4.39 13.25 11.14
C LEU A 391 5.16 14.43 10.53
N GLN A 392 6.13 14.99 11.26
CA GLN A 392 7.00 16.06 10.77
C GLN A 392 7.85 15.61 9.59
N ALA A 393 8.43 14.41 9.67
CA ALA A 393 9.27 13.87 8.61
C ALA A 393 8.51 13.72 7.28
N ASN A 394 7.22 13.44 7.35
CA ASN A 394 6.35 13.22 6.20
C ASN A 394 5.44 14.42 5.85
N ASN A 395 5.67 15.60 6.45
CA ASN A 395 4.88 16.82 6.25
C ASN A 395 3.37 16.70 6.60
N LEU A 396 3.04 15.85 7.58
CA LEU A 396 1.68 15.59 8.08
C LEU A 396 1.42 16.22 9.47
N ASP A 397 2.22 17.20 9.87
CA ASP A 397 2.18 17.83 11.19
C ASP A 397 1.40 19.16 11.23
N ASN A 398 0.89 19.64 10.09
CA ASN A 398 0.27 20.96 9.95
C ASN A 398 -1.02 20.97 9.12
N ILE A 399 -0.96 21.44 7.87
CA ILE A 399 -2.13 21.67 7.00
C ILE A 399 -2.74 20.33 6.55
N PHE A 400 -1.91 19.31 6.42
CA PHE A 400 -2.31 18.00 5.92
C PHE A 400 -2.51 17.03 7.08
N GLU A 401 -3.66 16.35 7.05
CA GLU A 401 -4.03 15.32 8.02
C GLU A 401 -3.58 13.94 7.52
N ALA A 402 -2.97 13.16 8.41
CA ALA A 402 -2.67 11.76 8.14
C ALA A 402 -3.94 10.91 8.08
N CYS A 403 -3.86 9.75 7.44
CA CYS A 403 -4.96 8.78 7.49
C CYS A 403 -4.99 8.06 8.83
N ASP A 404 -6.19 7.71 9.30
CA ASP A 404 -6.39 7.05 10.60
C ASP A 404 -5.56 5.76 10.74
N GLU A 405 -5.42 4.96 9.68
CA GLU A 405 -4.58 3.75 9.65
C GLU A 405 -3.09 4.05 9.87
N TYR A 406 -2.59 5.14 9.30
CA TYR A 406 -1.18 5.53 9.44
C TYR A 406 -0.92 6.02 10.86
N GLU A 407 -1.77 6.91 11.38
CA GLU A 407 -1.69 7.38 12.76
C GLU A 407 -1.80 6.25 13.77
N ASP A 408 -2.78 5.37 13.61
CA ASP A 408 -3.02 4.23 14.49
C ASP A 408 -1.82 3.28 14.49
N SER A 409 -1.15 3.08 13.35
CA SER A 409 0.06 2.25 13.23
C SER A 409 1.26 2.83 13.99
N LEU A 410 1.34 4.17 14.14
CA LEU A 410 2.39 4.86 14.86
C LEU A 410 2.09 4.94 16.36
N ALA A 411 0.83 5.18 16.73
CA ALA A 411 0.43 5.50 18.09
C ALA A 411 0.01 4.28 18.92
N THR A 412 -0.51 3.22 18.30
CA THR A 412 -1.09 2.09 19.04
C THR A 412 -0.07 0.98 19.30
N PRO A 413 0.28 0.70 20.57
CA PRO A 413 1.16 -0.42 20.88
C PRO A 413 0.43 -1.76 20.68
N SER A 414 1.10 -2.72 20.03
CA SER A 414 0.54 -4.06 19.76
C SER A 414 0.67 -5.02 20.95
N ALA A 415 1.38 -4.62 22.02
CA ALA A 415 1.58 -5.43 23.21
C ALA A 415 1.78 -4.59 24.48
N SER A 416 1.81 -5.29 25.60
CA SER A 416 2.22 -4.80 26.92
C SER A 416 3.21 -5.76 27.55
N LYS A 417 3.69 -5.44 28.76
CA LYS A 417 4.63 -6.30 29.50
C LYS A 417 4.11 -7.72 29.77
N THR A 418 2.79 -7.93 29.74
CA THR A 418 2.16 -9.20 30.16
C THR A 418 1.42 -9.93 29.05
N ARG A 419 0.99 -9.23 27.99
CA ARG A 419 0.21 -9.83 26.89
C ARG A 419 0.32 -9.04 25.60
N ARG A 420 0.07 -9.72 24.48
CA ARG A 420 -0.22 -9.11 23.18
C ARG A 420 -1.67 -8.65 23.13
N TYR A 421 -1.93 -7.61 22.34
CA TYR A 421 -3.27 -7.11 22.10
C TYR A 421 -3.79 -7.59 20.75
N ASN A 422 -5.09 -7.88 20.70
CA ASN A 422 -5.76 -8.10 19.42
C ASN A 422 -5.98 -6.75 18.73
N PRO A 423 -5.83 -6.70 17.40
CA PRO A 423 -6.10 -5.49 16.66
C PRO A 423 -7.58 -5.11 16.73
N VAL A 424 -7.86 -3.83 16.92
CA VAL A 424 -9.22 -3.27 16.87
C VAL A 424 -9.42 -2.46 15.57
N ARG A 425 -8.32 -2.14 14.89
CA ARG A 425 -8.23 -1.41 13.63
C ARG A 425 -7.02 -1.92 12.83
N ASP A 426 -6.87 -1.43 11.61
CA ASP A 426 -5.70 -1.73 10.79
C ASP A 426 -4.46 -0.97 11.29
N TYR A 427 -3.39 -1.71 11.61
CA TYR A 427 -2.09 -1.17 12.04
C TYR A 427 -0.98 -1.48 11.03
N THR A 428 -1.37 -1.80 9.79
CA THR A 428 -0.52 -2.53 8.85
C THR A 428 0.11 -1.60 7.81
N SER A 429 0.01 -0.30 8.03
CA SER A 429 0.56 0.79 7.22
C SER A 429 1.75 1.47 7.90
N PHE A 430 2.59 0.70 8.60
CA PHE A 430 3.74 1.22 9.36
C PHE A 430 5.04 1.25 8.54
N PHE A 431 5.79 2.33 8.64
CA PHE A 431 7.21 2.40 8.28
C PHE A 431 7.90 3.52 9.07
N ILE A 432 9.23 3.53 9.09
CA ILE A 432 10.00 4.61 9.75
C ILE A 432 10.68 5.46 8.69
N THR A 433 10.33 6.73 8.58
CA THR A 433 11.04 7.74 7.80
C THR A 433 12.19 8.32 8.62
N ILE A 434 13.36 8.43 8.00
CA ILE A 434 14.56 9.05 8.55
C ILE A 434 15.05 10.08 7.53
N GLN A 435 14.85 11.36 7.85
CA GLN A 435 15.33 12.46 7.02
C GLN A 435 16.86 12.55 7.09
N CYS A 436 17.51 12.51 5.93
CA CYS A 436 18.96 12.65 5.81
C CYS A 436 19.37 14.10 5.49
N GLU A 437 18.46 14.88 4.89
CA GLU A 437 18.67 16.31 4.64
C GLU A 437 18.51 17.15 5.90
N ARG A 438 19.27 18.25 5.99
CA ARG A 438 19.17 19.20 7.10
C ARG A 438 18.04 20.18 6.81
N ASN A 439 17.01 20.17 7.64
CA ASN A 439 16.05 21.26 7.70
C ASN A 439 16.74 22.49 8.36
N SER A 440 17.38 23.35 7.55
CA SER A 440 18.06 24.56 8.02
C SER A 440 17.16 25.79 7.88
N ASN A 441 16.32 26.06 8.87
CA ASN A 441 15.63 27.36 9.08
C ASN A 441 15.18 28.08 7.79
N GLY A 442 14.42 27.41 6.91
CA GLY A 442 13.85 28.03 5.71
C GLY A 442 14.71 28.00 4.44
N ALA A 443 15.89 27.37 4.48
CA ALA A 443 16.66 26.99 3.29
C ALA A 443 16.78 25.46 3.24
N LEU A 444 16.14 24.83 2.24
CA LEU A 444 16.42 23.44 1.87
C LEU A 444 17.83 23.41 1.28
N THR A 445 18.80 22.90 2.03
CA THR A 445 20.12 22.63 1.47
C THR A 445 20.12 21.19 0.95
N PHE A 446 19.93 21.04 -0.36
CA PHE A 446 19.97 19.78 -1.10
C PHE A 446 21.39 19.19 -1.12
N ASN A 447 21.85 18.75 0.04
CA ASN A 447 23.13 18.10 0.24
C ASN A 447 22.92 16.66 0.72
N GLY A 448 21.84 16.00 0.25
CA GLY A 448 21.47 14.62 0.59
C GLY A 448 22.67 13.70 0.76
N LEU A 449 22.55 12.70 1.63
CA LEU A 449 23.65 11.86 2.07
C LEU A 449 24.37 11.25 0.84
N ASP A 450 25.62 11.65 0.64
CA ASP A 450 26.41 11.26 -0.53
C ASP A 450 27.75 10.68 -0.08
N SER A 451 28.00 9.46 -0.55
CA SER A 451 29.23 8.70 -0.32
C SER A 451 30.23 8.86 -1.48
N LYS A 452 29.89 9.63 -2.52
CA LYS A 452 30.69 9.81 -3.75
C LYS A 452 31.03 8.47 -4.40
N ASN A 453 30.03 7.61 -4.53
CA ASN A 453 30.12 6.25 -5.07
C ASN A 453 31.02 5.29 -4.26
N GLN A 454 31.34 5.61 -3.00
CA GLN A 454 32.04 4.68 -2.11
C GLN A 454 31.03 3.84 -1.33
N ASN A 455 31.31 2.55 -1.18
CA ASN A 455 30.50 1.70 -0.31
C ASN A 455 30.70 2.12 1.14
N THR A 456 29.63 2.59 1.76
CA THR A 456 29.59 2.96 3.18
C THR A 456 28.71 1.98 3.95
N ALA A 457 29.17 1.63 5.15
CA ALA A 457 28.41 0.75 6.05
C ALA A 457 27.23 1.51 6.65
N ILE A 458 26.05 0.91 6.53
CA ILE A 458 24.83 1.32 7.22
C ILE A 458 24.50 0.25 8.24
N GLU A 459 24.63 0.59 9.51
CA GLU A 459 24.23 -0.27 10.62
C GLU A 459 22.84 0.14 11.11
N LEU A 460 21.89 -0.77 11.06
CA LEU A 460 20.61 -0.65 11.76
C LEU A 460 20.74 -1.31 13.13
N LYS A 461 20.41 -0.57 14.17
CA LYS A 461 20.33 -1.08 15.54
C LYS A 461 18.97 -0.76 16.18
N GLY A 462 18.55 -1.63 17.09
CA GLY A 462 17.34 -1.46 17.87
C GLY A 462 17.16 -2.56 18.91
N HIS A 463 16.55 -2.22 20.03
CA HIS A 463 16.34 -3.12 21.15
C HIS A 463 14.85 -3.37 21.40
N LEU A 464 14.53 -4.53 21.95
CA LEU A 464 13.16 -4.97 22.20
C LEU A 464 12.51 -4.20 23.35
N ILE A 465 11.34 -3.60 23.15
CA ILE A 465 10.54 -3.06 24.28
C ILE A 465 9.90 -4.19 25.08
N PHE A 466 9.36 -5.19 24.36
CA PHE A 466 8.74 -6.37 24.92
C PHE A 466 9.55 -7.60 24.53
N ALA A 467 9.97 -8.40 25.51
CA ALA A 467 10.81 -9.57 25.30
C ALA A 467 10.06 -10.87 25.64
N GLY A 468 10.52 -12.00 25.08
CA GLY A 468 9.92 -13.31 25.30
C GLY A 468 8.62 -13.51 24.51
N GLU A 469 7.62 -14.15 25.10
CA GLU A 469 6.37 -14.51 24.40
C GLU A 469 5.55 -13.29 23.94
N VAL A 470 5.75 -12.13 24.56
CA VAL A 470 5.05 -10.88 24.22
C VAL A 470 5.70 -10.09 23.07
N ASP A 471 6.86 -10.53 22.57
CA ASP A 471 7.57 -9.91 21.45
C ASP A 471 6.78 -10.05 20.13
N THR A 472 6.27 -8.95 19.60
CA THR A 472 5.36 -8.95 18.45
C THR A 472 6.07 -9.01 17.09
N TYR A 473 7.39 -8.82 17.04
CA TYR A 473 8.16 -8.82 15.80
C TYR A 473 9.00 -10.08 15.64
N TYR A 474 9.82 -10.44 16.63
CA TYR A 474 10.71 -11.61 16.55
C TYR A 474 9.94 -12.93 16.66
N ASN A 475 8.94 -12.98 17.55
CA ASN A 475 8.07 -14.14 17.74
C ASN A 475 6.76 -13.92 17.00
N VAL A 476 6.80 -14.02 15.66
CA VAL A 476 5.66 -13.67 14.78
C VAL A 476 4.41 -14.48 15.12
N ASP A 477 4.59 -15.79 15.32
CA ASP A 477 3.52 -16.71 15.71
C ASP A 477 3.95 -17.66 16.83
N THR A 478 2.99 -18.43 17.34
CA THR A 478 3.21 -19.46 18.37
C THR A 478 3.94 -20.70 17.83
N ASN A 479 4.16 -20.80 16.52
CA ASN A 479 4.84 -21.93 15.88
C ASN A 479 6.36 -21.71 15.72
N GLY A 480 6.91 -20.65 16.33
CA GLY A 480 8.33 -20.33 16.27
C GLY A 480 8.78 -19.73 14.94
N LYS A 481 7.86 -19.09 14.20
CA LYS A 481 8.21 -18.36 12.99
C LYS A 481 8.92 -17.06 13.33
N HIS A 482 10.06 -16.84 12.68
CA HIS A 482 10.85 -15.62 12.79
C HIS A 482 10.66 -14.72 11.56
N PRO A 483 10.75 -13.38 11.73
CA PRO A 483 10.57 -12.45 10.64
C PRO A 483 11.74 -12.54 9.63
N PRO A 484 11.53 -12.22 8.34
CA PRO A 484 12.64 -11.91 7.44
C PRO A 484 13.46 -10.69 7.92
N PRO A 485 14.66 -10.47 7.35
CA PRO A 485 15.45 -9.28 7.65
C PRO A 485 14.68 -7.98 7.35
N PRO A 486 14.89 -6.91 8.14
CA PRO A 486 14.37 -5.60 7.82
C PRO A 486 14.82 -5.12 6.44
N ILE A 487 14.05 -4.20 5.85
CA ILE A 487 14.33 -3.63 4.53
C ILE A 487 14.62 -2.14 4.71
N LEU A 488 15.72 -1.67 4.11
CA LEU A 488 16.06 -0.26 3.97
C LEU A 488 15.68 0.22 2.58
N CYS A 489 14.88 1.26 2.51
CA CYS A 489 14.60 1.99 1.29
C CYS A 489 15.37 3.31 1.31
N THR A 490 16.11 3.61 0.25
CA THR A 490 16.78 4.92 0.06
C THR A 490 16.03 5.71 -1.00
N VAL A 491 15.67 6.95 -0.67
CA VAL A 491 15.03 7.90 -1.58
C VAL A 491 16.11 8.76 -2.22
N HIS A 492 16.07 8.86 -3.55
CA HIS A 492 17.01 9.60 -4.37
C HIS A 492 16.25 10.61 -5.22
N ASP A 493 16.80 11.82 -5.33
CA ASP A 493 16.34 12.78 -6.32
C ASP A 493 16.76 12.35 -7.71
N THR A 494 15.84 12.52 -8.65
CA THR A 494 16.02 12.20 -10.06
C THR A 494 15.44 13.32 -10.91
N PHE A 495 15.89 13.44 -12.15
CA PHE A 495 15.49 14.56 -13.00
C PHE A 495 15.11 14.08 -14.38
N TRP A 496 13.88 14.35 -14.78
CA TRP A 496 13.48 14.27 -16.17
C TRP A 496 14.17 15.37 -16.96
N LEU A 497 15.00 15.01 -17.94
CA LEU A 497 15.61 15.97 -18.85
C LEU A 497 15.02 15.80 -20.24
N PHE A 498 14.37 16.85 -20.71
CA PHE A 498 13.86 16.96 -22.06
C PHE A 498 14.74 17.91 -22.85
N SER A 499 15.39 17.42 -23.91
CA SER A 499 16.26 18.23 -24.76
C SER A 499 15.73 18.30 -26.19
N PRO A 500 15.83 19.45 -26.87
CA PRO A 500 15.50 19.56 -28.29
C PRO A 500 16.48 18.82 -29.22
N ARG A 501 17.64 18.36 -28.71
CA ARG A 501 18.62 17.59 -29.50
C ARG A 501 18.01 16.27 -30.01
N ASN A 502 18.48 15.80 -31.17
CA ASN A 502 18.05 14.53 -31.77
C ASN A 502 16.52 14.38 -31.93
N VAL A 503 15.86 15.42 -32.46
CA VAL A 503 14.39 15.48 -32.68
C VAL A 503 13.57 15.63 -31.39
N GLY A 504 14.19 15.68 -30.21
CA GLY A 504 13.54 15.62 -28.90
C GLY A 504 13.97 14.36 -28.18
N SER A 505 14.96 14.45 -27.28
CA SER A 505 15.40 13.34 -26.43
C SER A 505 14.87 13.51 -25.02
N CYS A 506 14.50 12.39 -24.40
CA CYS A 506 14.07 12.31 -23.01
C CYS A 506 14.99 11.32 -22.28
N LEU A 507 15.50 11.71 -21.12
CA LEU A 507 16.26 10.85 -20.21
C LEU A 507 15.86 11.14 -18.76
N CYS A 508 15.98 10.14 -17.89
CA CYS A 508 15.83 10.31 -16.45
C CYS A 508 17.23 10.25 -15.82
N ASP A 509 17.74 11.40 -15.38
CA ASP A 509 19.05 11.48 -14.73
C ASP A 509 18.93 11.02 -13.27
N THR A 510 19.76 10.04 -12.92
CA THR A 510 19.83 9.46 -11.58
C THR A 510 21.21 9.61 -10.95
N THR A 511 22.08 10.42 -11.55
CA THR A 511 23.51 10.47 -11.23
C THR A 511 23.98 11.84 -10.76
N HIS A 512 23.38 12.91 -11.28
CA HIS A 512 23.78 14.27 -10.96
C HIS A 512 22.93 14.88 -9.85
N SER A 513 23.54 15.75 -9.04
CA SER A 513 22.83 16.57 -8.07
C SER A 513 22.00 17.66 -8.75
N PHE A 514 21.03 18.21 -8.00
CA PHE A 514 20.20 19.33 -8.45
C PHE A 514 21.03 20.50 -9.00
N ASP A 515 22.07 20.93 -8.27
CA ASP A 515 22.92 22.06 -8.67
C ASP A 515 23.64 21.79 -10.00
N LEU A 516 24.09 20.56 -10.24
CA LEU A 516 24.75 20.20 -11.49
C LEU A 516 23.76 20.21 -12.66
N ILE A 517 22.55 19.69 -12.45
CA ILE A 517 21.49 19.70 -13.47
C ILE A 517 21.07 21.13 -13.81
N ILE A 518 20.80 21.97 -12.81
CA ILE A 518 20.42 23.36 -13.04
C ILE A 518 21.51 24.14 -13.76
N ASN A 519 22.78 23.94 -13.40
CA ASN A 519 23.89 24.56 -14.11
C ASN A 519 23.97 24.10 -15.58
N GLN A 520 23.68 22.83 -15.89
CA GLN A 520 23.61 22.34 -17.28
C GLN A 520 22.44 22.91 -18.08
N VAL A 521 21.37 23.35 -17.42
CA VAL A 521 20.17 23.92 -18.05
C VAL A 521 20.31 25.42 -18.26
N ILE A 522 21.00 26.11 -17.35
CA ILE A 522 21.21 27.56 -17.39
C ILE A 522 22.42 27.96 -18.26
N ALA A 523 23.44 27.10 -18.35
CA ALA A 523 24.61 27.28 -19.22
C ALA A 523 24.25 27.08 -20.71
#